data_AF-A0A5P1FX87-F1
#
_entry.id   AF-A0A5P1FX87-F1
#
_cell.length_a   1.000
_cell.length_b   1.000
_cell.length_c   1.000
_cell.angle_alpha   90.00
_cell.angle_beta   90.00
_cell.angle_gamma   90.00
#
_symmetry.space_group_name_H-M   'P 1'
#
loop_
_entity.id
_entity.type
_entity.pdbx_description
1 polymer ?
#
loop_
_entity_poly.entity_id
_entity_poly.type
_entity_poly.pdbx_seq_one_letter_code
_entity_poly.pdbx_strand_id
1 'polypeptide(L)'
;MGYKVASASQYLAITGWGIEDVRLAKKAWVFPGQSCSRIDLSPVNYEFDVQAMSAEKLPFILPAVFTIGPKVDEEEMMMKYAKLMSSHDKNSNHVKELVQGVIEGEAHVVARQELEPCEGVGAGCY
;
A
#
# COMPACT_ATOMS: atom_id res chain seq x y z
N MET A 1 22.45 -5.10 -26.03
CA MET A 1 21.65 -3.87 -25.91
C MET A 1 20.30 -4.14 -26.53
N GLY A 2 19.20 -3.79 -25.85
CA GLY A 2 17.86 -4.13 -26.36
C GLY A 2 16.83 -3.10 -25.93
N TYR A 3 15.86 -2.86 -26.80
CA TYR A 3 14.70 -2.04 -26.48
C TYR A 3 13.70 -2.88 -25.70
N LYS A 4 13.34 -2.44 -24.50
CA LYS A 4 12.33 -3.10 -23.67
C LYS A 4 11.13 -2.17 -23.51
N VAL A 5 9.95 -2.78 -23.52
CA VAL A 5 8.66 -2.12 -23.29
C VAL A 5 7.94 -2.87 -22.17
N ALA A 6 7.34 -2.14 -21.25
CA ALA A 6 6.49 -2.66 -20.18
C ALA A 6 5.01 -2.64 -20.59
N SER A 7 4.22 -3.49 -19.95
CA SER A 7 2.76 -3.55 -20.11
C SER A 7 2.06 -2.30 -19.56
N ALA A 8 0.77 -2.15 -19.84
CA ALA A 8 -0.06 -1.03 -19.39
C ALA A 8 -0.06 -0.86 -17.86
N SER A 9 -0.04 -1.95 -17.09
CA SER A 9 0.03 -1.93 -15.62
C SER A 9 1.45 -1.95 -15.05
N GLN A 10 2.47 -2.10 -15.90
CA GLN A 10 3.86 -2.34 -15.48
C GLN A 10 4.79 -1.18 -15.84
N TYR A 11 5.88 -1.06 -15.10
CA TYR A 11 6.97 -0.14 -15.38
C TYR A 11 8.31 -0.88 -15.38
N LEU A 12 9.26 -0.39 -16.16
CA LEU A 12 10.64 -0.85 -16.14
C LEU A 12 11.38 -0.06 -15.07
N ALA A 13 11.92 -0.75 -14.07
CA ALA A 13 12.92 -0.22 -13.16
C ALA A 13 14.30 -0.52 -13.73
N ILE A 14 15.07 0.52 -14.00
CA ILE A 14 16.39 0.44 -14.63
C ILE A 14 17.42 1.00 -13.68
N THR A 15 18.50 0.25 -13.48
CA THR A 15 19.63 0.61 -12.60
C THR A 15 20.95 0.30 -13.31
N GLY A 16 22.07 0.82 -12.79
CA GLY A 16 23.41 0.50 -13.30
C GLY A 16 24.07 1.69 -13.99
N TRP A 17 24.92 1.42 -14.99
CA TRP A 17 25.85 2.42 -15.52
C TRP A 17 25.18 3.73 -15.98
N GLY A 18 25.52 4.85 -15.32
CA GLY A 18 24.98 6.18 -15.59
C GLY A 18 23.64 6.49 -14.93
N ILE A 19 23.16 5.64 -14.02
CA ILE A 19 21.95 5.83 -13.23
C ILE A 19 22.36 5.75 -11.75
N GLU A 20 22.18 6.82 -10.99
CA GLU A 20 22.65 6.90 -9.58
C GLU A 20 21.84 6.02 -8.63
N ASP A 21 20.56 5.83 -8.91
CA ASP A 21 19.63 5.10 -8.06
C ASP A 21 18.75 4.19 -8.92
N VAL A 22 17.48 4.53 -9.13
CA VAL A 22 16.56 3.77 -9.99
C VAL A 22 15.90 4.74 -10.97
N ARG A 23 15.67 4.29 -12.21
CA ARG A 23 14.87 5.03 -13.20
C ARG A 23 13.65 4.21 -13.58
N LEU A 24 12.46 4.80 -13.45
CA LEU A 24 11.20 4.20 -13.88
C LEU A 24 10.84 4.65 -15.30
N ALA A 25 10.50 3.71 -16.18
CA ALA A 25 10.10 4.04 -17.54
C ALA A 25 9.12 3.00 -18.11
N LYS A 26 8.15 3.43 -18.94
CA LYS A 26 7.31 2.50 -19.71
C LYS A 26 8.07 1.78 -20.82
N LYS A 27 9.07 2.45 -21.39
CA LYS A 27 9.88 1.94 -22.49
C LYS A 27 11.26 2.55 -22.44
N ALA A 28 12.30 1.74 -22.65
CA ALA A 28 13.68 2.22 -22.57
C ALA A 28 14.66 1.31 -23.31
N TRP A 29 15.78 1.89 -23.70
CA TRP A 29 16.96 1.16 -24.17
C TRP A 29 17.80 0.71 -22.99
N VAL A 30 18.06 -0.59 -22.88
CA VAL A 30 18.91 -1.17 -21.83
C VAL A 30 20.29 -1.43 -22.41
N PHE A 31 21.27 -0.66 -21.94
CA PHE A 31 22.68 -0.73 -22.35
C PHE A 31 23.44 -1.81 -21.56
N PRO A 32 24.56 -2.34 -22.09
CA PRO A 32 25.43 -3.23 -21.30
C PRO A 32 25.90 -2.53 -20.02
N GLY A 33 25.81 -3.21 -18.88
CA GLY A 33 26.06 -2.63 -17.56
C GLY A 33 24.83 -1.99 -16.89
N GLN A 34 23.66 -2.03 -17.53
CA GLN A 34 22.38 -1.67 -16.91
C GLN A 34 21.54 -2.92 -16.62
N SER A 35 20.97 -2.96 -15.42
CA SER A 35 19.98 -3.96 -14.98
C SER A 35 18.58 -3.42 -15.20
N CYS A 36 17.66 -4.27 -15.66
CA CYS A 36 16.28 -3.89 -15.92
C CYS A 36 15.32 -4.93 -15.38
N SER A 37 14.46 -4.51 -14.46
CA SER A 37 13.42 -5.31 -13.81
C SER A 37 12.04 -4.76 -14.17
N ARG A 38 11.03 -5.64 -14.24
CA ARG A 38 9.64 -5.22 -14.45
C ARG A 38 8.94 -5.16 -13.10
N ILE A 39 8.33 -4.02 -12.80
CA ILE A 39 7.56 -3.80 -11.59
C ILE A 39 6.11 -3.59 -11.99
N ASP A 40 5.22 -4.32 -11.34
CA ASP A 40 3.78 -4.13 -11.49
C ASP A 40 3.33 -3.01 -10.55
N LEU A 41 2.50 -2.07 -11.01
CA LEU A 41 1.95 -0.98 -10.18
C LEU A 41 0.46 -1.18 -9.86
N SER A 42 -0.11 -2.34 -10.22
CA SER A 42 -1.50 -2.64 -9.93
C SER A 42 -1.76 -2.60 -8.42
N PRO A 43 -2.89 -1.98 -8.02
CA PRO A 43 -3.30 -1.96 -6.63
C PRO A 43 -3.58 -3.38 -6.13
N VAL A 44 -3.27 -3.64 -4.87
CA VAL A 44 -3.46 -4.95 -4.22
C VAL A 44 -4.47 -4.79 -3.10
N ASN A 45 -5.38 -5.75 -2.99
CA ASN A 45 -6.38 -5.81 -1.94
C ASN A 45 -5.80 -6.57 -0.75
N TYR A 46 -5.88 -5.96 0.42
CA TYR A 46 -5.49 -6.54 1.70
C TYR A 46 -6.74 -6.67 2.57
N GLU A 47 -7.04 -7.90 2.96
CA GLU A 47 -8.18 -8.24 3.81
C GLU A 47 -7.72 -8.32 5.26
N PHE A 48 -8.48 -7.73 6.16
CA PHE A 48 -8.20 -7.69 7.59
C PHE A 48 -9.46 -8.01 8.36
N ASP A 49 -9.30 -8.86 9.36
CA ASP A 49 -10.34 -9.21 10.31
C ASP A 49 -10.12 -8.39 11.58
N VAL A 50 -10.85 -7.29 11.71
CA VAL A 50 -10.76 -6.44 12.89
C VAL A 50 -11.67 -7.00 13.97
N GLN A 51 -11.10 -7.36 15.12
CA GLN A 51 -11.91 -7.73 16.29
C GLN A 51 -12.51 -6.47 16.91
N ALA A 52 -13.84 -6.40 16.93
CA ALA A 52 -14.60 -5.31 17.51
C ALA A 52 -15.54 -5.84 18.60
N MET A 53 -15.97 -4.95 19.49
CA MET A 53 -16.82 -5.27 20.62
C MET A 53 -18.11 -4.48 20.51
N SER A 54 -19.27 -5.13 20.33
CA SER A 54 -20.59 -4.50 20.18
C SER A 54 -20.91 -3.55 21.37
N ALA A 55 -21.88 -2.64 21.21
CA ALA A 55 -22.43 -1.84 22.33
C ALA A 55 -22.97 -2.75 23.46
N GLU A 56 -23.43 -3.95 23.10
CA GLU A 56 -23.87 -5.01 24.01
C GLU A 56 -22.71 -5.88 24.55
N LYS A 57 -21.46 -5.48 24.27
CA LYS A 57 -20.22 -6.14 24.68
C LYS A 57 -20.03 -7.56 24.14
N LEU A 58 -20.69 -7.90 23.04
CA LEU A 58 -20.47 -9.14 22.32
C LEU A 58 -19.28 -8.99 21.35
N PRO A 59 -18.35 -9.96 21.33
CA PRO A 59 -17.24 -9.94 20.37
C PRO A 59 -17.77 -10.25 18.97
N PHE A 60 -17.39 -9.44 17.99
CA PHE A 60 -17.67 -9.71 16.58
C PHE A 60 -16.44 -9.37 15.71
N ILE A 61 -16.34 -10.02 14.55
CA ILE A 61 -15.25 -9.78 13.60
C ILE A 61 -15.81 -8.92 12.48
N LEU A 62 -15.20 -7.76 12.24
CA LEU A 62 -15.51 -6.89 11.12
C LEU A 62 -14.52 -7.15 9.99
N PRO A 63 -14.94 -7.81 8.89
CA PRO A 63 -14.09 -7.97 7.72
C PRO A 63 -13.96 -6.63 7.01
N ALA A 64 -12.73 -6.14 6.86
CA ALA A 64 -12.41 -4.91 6.14
C ALA A 64 -11.42 -5.22 5.01
N VAL A 65 -11.63 -4.61 3.83
CA VAL A 65 -10.73 -4.76 2.69
C VAL A 65 -10.16 -3.40 2.32
N PHE A 66 -8.85 -3.25 2.45
CA PHE A 66 -8.13 -2.04 2.05
C PHE A 66 -7.39 -2.29 0.74
N THR A 67 -7.58 -1.39 -0.22
CA THR A 67 -6.87 -1.42 -1.50
C THR A 67 -5.66 -0.50 -1.44
N ILE A 68 -4.45 -1.04 -1.66
CA ILE A 68 -3.20 -0.28 -1.57
C ILE A 68 -2.50 -0.30 -2.93
N GLY A 69 -2.15 0.88 -3.41
CA GLY A 69 -1.39 1.07 -4.63
C GLY A 69 -0.59 2.37 -4.59
N PRO A 70 0.39 2.53 -5.49
CA PRO A 70 1.14 3.76 -5.62
C PRO A 70 0.28 4.89 -6.18
N LYS A 71 0.51 6.12 -5.73
CA LYS A 71 0.01 7.31 -6.43
C LYS A 71 0.75 7.42 -7.75
N VAL A 72 0.03 7.26 -8.87
CA VAL A 72 0.62 7.23 -10.21
C VAL A 72 1.01 8.62 -10.74
N ASP A 73 0.46 9.68 -10.16
CA ASP A 73 0.71 11.07 -10.57
C ASP A 73 2.03 11.63 -10.03
N GLU A 74 2.61 10.99 -9.01
CA GLU A 74 3.82 11.42 -8.33
C GLU A 74 4.94 10.40 -8.56
N GLU A 75 5.92 10.74 -9.41
CA GLU A 75 7.03 9.84 -9.76
C GLU A 75 7.85 9.43 -8.52
N GLU A 76 8.06 10.33 -7.57
CA GLU A 76 8.77 10.02 -6.32
C GLU A 76 8.06 8.96 -5.47
N MET A 77 6.72 9.00 -5.41
CA MET A 77 5.93 8.03 -4.66
C MET A 77 5.94 6.67 -5.36
N MET A 78 5.86 6.67 -6.68
CA MET A 78 6.00 5.48 -7.50
C MET A 78 7.38 4.84 -7.32
N MET A 79 8.43 5.67 -7.21
CA MET A 79 9.79 5.22 -6.94
C MET A 79 9.94 4.59 -5.55
N LYS A 80 9.42 5.25 -4.52
CA LYS A 80 9.43 4.70 -3.14
C LYS A 80 8.68 3.36 -3.08
N TYR A 81 7.52 3.29 -3.73
CA TYR A 81 6.74 2.05 -3.85
C TYR A 81 7.53 0.97 -4.58
N ALA A 82 8.12 1.29 -5.73
CA ALA A 82 8.94 0.37 -6.51
C ALA A 82 10.11 -0.20 -5.69
N LYS A 83 10.80 0.64 -4.90
CA LYS A 83 11.89 0.19 -4.02
C LYS A 83 11.38 -0.74 -2.92
N LEU A 84 10.31 -0.36 -2.22
CA LEU A 84 9.72 -1.17 -1.15
C LEU A 84 9.29 -2.55 -1.67
N MET A 85 8.65 -2.58 -2.85
CA MET A 85 8.16 -3.80 -3.49
C MET A 85 9.24 -4.57 -4.27
N SER A 86 10.42 -4.00 -4.50
CA SER A 86 11.52 -4.72 -5.14
C SER A 86 12.25 -5.65 -4.17
N SER A 87 12.24 -5.32 -2.88
CA SER A 87 12.85 -6.12 -1.82
C SER A 87 11.99 -7.31 -1.39
N HIS A 88 10.67 -7.24 -1.63
CA HIS A 88 9.71 -8.25 -1.17
C HIS A 88 8.57 -8.40 -2.19
N ASP A 89 8.08 -9.64 -2.39
CA ASP A 89 6.86 -9.85 -3.18
C ASP A 89 5.68 -9.08 -2.53
N LYS A 90 4.84 -8.44 -3.35
CA LYS A 90 3.68 -7.68 -2.87
C LYS A 90 2.74 -8.51 -1.99
N ASN A 91 2.70 -9.82 -2.20
CA ASN A 91 1.87 -10.74 -1.45
C ASN A 91 2.64 -11.45 -0.32
N SER A 92 3.91 -11.07 -0.08
CA SER A 92 4.71 -11.64 1.01
C SER A 92 4.09 -11.32 2.36
N ASN A 93 4.21 -12.26 3.30
CA ASN A 93 3.69 -12.09 4.66
C ASN A 93 4.28 -10.84 5.34
N HIS A 94 5.53 -10.51 5.04
CA HIS A 94 6.20 -9.34 5.60
C HIS A 94 5.52 -8.01 5.21
N VAL A 95 5.12 -7.87 3.94
CA VAL A 95 4.40 -6.66 3.48
C VAL A 95 3.01 -6.60 4.10
N LYS A 96 2.32 -7.75 4.23
CA LYS A 96 1.02 -7.83 4.90
C LYS A 96 1.10 -7.43 6.37
N GLU A 97 2.06 -7.95 7.11
CA GLU A 97 2.31 -7.60 8.52
C GLU A 97 2.63 -6.12 8.70
N LEU A 98 3.43 -5.53 7.81
CA LEU A 98 3.74 -4.10 7.85
C LEU A 98 2.47 -3.25 7.62
N VAL A 99 1.70 -3.57 6.59
CA VAL A 99 0.44 -2.87 6.31
C VAL A 99 -0.53 -3.04 7.47
N GLN A 100 -0.65 -4.25 8.01
CA GLN A 100 -1.48 -4.55 9.18
C GLN A 100 -1.07 -3.69 10.37
N GLY A 101 0.23 -3.65 10.72
CA GLY A 101 0.72 -2.88 11.84
C GLY A 101 0.53 -1.37 11.69
N VAL A 102 0.64 -0.84 10.46
CA VAL A 102 0.34 0.59 10.19
C VAL A 102 -1.15 0.86 10.34
N ILE A 103 -2.01 0.00 9.77
CA ILE A 103 -3.47 0.17 9.87
C ILE A 103 -3.92 0.03 11.32
N GLU A 104 -3.46 -0.99 12.05
CA GLU A 104 -3.79 -1.19 13.47
C GLU A 104 -3.24 -0.08 14.36
N GLY A 105 -2.03 0.42 14.08
CA GLY A 105 -1.42 1.55 14.79
C GLY A 105 -2.18 2.86 14.60
N GLU A 106 -2.60 3.17 13.37
CA GLU A 106 -3.39 4.37 13.05
C GLU A 106 -4.88 4.21 13.47
N ALA A 107 -5.44 2.99 13.33
CA ALA A 107 -6.83 2.67 13.71
C ALA A 107 -7.03 2.49 15.22
N HIS A 108 -5.97 2.60 16.03
CA HIS A 108 -6.06 2.63 17.49
C HIS A 108 -6.99 3.76 18.01
N VAL A 109 -7.31 4.74 17.15
CA VAL A 109 -8.25 5.84 17.46
C VAL A 109 -9.70 5.51 17.05
N VAL A 110 -9.94 4.71 16.01
CA VAL A 110 -11.29 4.51 15.45
C VAL A 110 -12.03 3.33 16.10
N ALA A 111 -11.32 2.27 16.49
CA ALA A 111 -11.95 1.12 17.17
C ALA A 111 -12.49 1.44 18.58
N ARG A 112 -12.17 2.62 19.13
CA ARG A 112 -12.69 3.08 20.42
C ARG A 112 -13.94 3.96 20.31
N GLN A 113 -14.29 4.44 19.12
CA GLN A 113 -15.29 5.50 18.98
C GLN A 113 -16.66 5.01 18.49
N GLU A 114 -16.76 3.90 17.76
CA GLU A 114 -18.03 3.58 17.07
C GLU A 114 -19.02 2.71 17.86
N LEU A 115 -18.82 2.50 19.16
CA LEU A 115 -19.76 1.74 20.00
C LEU A 115 -19.97 2.30 21.42
N GLU A 116 -19.85 3.62 21.57
CA GLU A 116 -20.68 4.27 22.59
C GLU A 116 -22.03 4.59 21.92
N PRO A 117 -23.14 3.93 22.29
CA PRO A 117 -24.44 4.46 21.93
C PRO A 117 -24.49 5.89 22.47
N CYS A 118 -24.96 6.84 21.65
CA CYS A 118 -25.25 8.20 22.09
C CYS A 118 -26.31 8.17 23.22
N GLU A 119 -25.91 7.89 24.46
CA GLU A 119 -26.74 8.09 25.62
C GLU A 119 -26.68 9.57 26.01
N GLY A 120 -27.70 10.29 25.53
CA GLY A 120 -28.29 11.46 26.16
C GLY A 120 -27.37 12.48 26.82
N VAL A 121 -27.02 13.54 26.09
CA VAL A 121 -26.82 14.86 26.71
C VAL A 121 -27.99 15.75 26.32
N GLY A 122 -29.08 15.58 27.07
CA GLY A 122 -29.97 16.70 27.34
C GLY A 122 -29.28 17.64 28.32
N ALA A 123 -28.62 18.67 27.81
CA ALA A 123 -28.28 19.87 28.57
C ALA A 123 -28.44 21.07 27.63
N GLY A 124 -29.47 21.88 27.89
CA GLY A 124 -29.87 22.98 27.04
C GLY A 124 -28.94 24.19 27.08
N CYS A 125 -29.06 25.02 26.05
CA CYS A 125 -29.28 26.47 26.11
C CYS A 125 -29.06 27.09 24.71
N TYR A 126 -30.13 27.73 24.23
CA TYR A 126 -30.31 28.54 23.00
C TYR A 126 -30.45 27.82 21.67
#